data_AF-K1S7T8-F1
#
_entry.id   AF-K1S7T8-F1
#
_cell.length_a   1.000
_cell.length_b   1.000
_cell.length_c   1.000
_cell.angle_alpha   90.00
_cell.angle_beta   90.00
_cell.angle_gamma   90.00
#
_symmetry.space_group_name_H-M   'P 1'
#
loop_
_entity.id
_entity.type
_entity.pdbx_description
1 polymer ?
#
loop_
_entity_poly.entity_id
_entity_poly.type
_entity_poly.pdbx_seq_one_letter_code
_entity_poly.pdbx_strand_id
1 'polypeptide(L)'
;VLVYDDLAYGKSLGRTAKFPRDSIAFKWADETAETTLTEIEWSPSRTGLINPVAIFEPVELEGTTVSRASLHNISVMEELQLGIGDEIVVYKANMIIPQLAENKTKSGNIEIPHTCPACGGETKIEDENGIRTLVCTNEFCSAKKIKSFSHFVSRDAMNVDGLSEATLQKMIDVGLLNEIYDLFTLKDHKEEILELEGFGEKSYQNLINAINDSKQPALANFIYSLGIPNVGLSNAKLICKHFKEDFNAIREADAEDF
;
A
#
# COMPACT_ATOMS: atom_id res chain seq x y z
N VAL A 1 -25.55 11.55 -12.38
CA VAL A 1 -25.96 11.43 -10.96
C VAL A 1 -27.47 11.61 -10.92
N LEU A 2 -28.18 10.70 -10.25
CA LEU A 2 -29.61 10.78 -10.02
C LEU A 2 -29.83 11.30 -8.59
N VAL A 3 -30.71 12.27 -8.41
CA VAL A 3 -31.02 12.88 -7.12
C VAL A 3 -32.53 12.85 -6.93
N TYR A 4 -32.98 12.61 -5.70
CA TYR A 4 -34.39 12.65 -5.36
C TYR A 4 -34.92 14.09 -5.51
N ASP A 5 -36.06 14.24 -6.20
CA ASP A 5 -36.57 15.55 -6.62
C ASP A 5 -37.05 16.40 -5.43
N ASP A 6 -37.65 15.78 -4.41
CA ASP A 6 -38.04 16.46 -3.17
C ASP A 6 -36.83 16.69 -2.26
N LEU A 7 -36.36 17.93 -2.22
CA LEU A 7 -35.21 18.36 -1.40
C LEU A 7 -35.47 18.26 0.11
N ALA A 8 -36.70 18.49 0.57
CA ALA A 8 -37.03 18.45 1.99
C ALA A 8 -37.01 17.00 2.49
N TYR A 9 -37.64 16.12 1.73
CA TYR A 9 -37.57 14.68 1.99
C TYR A 9 -36.15 14.15 1.87
N GLY A 10 -35.40 14.51 0.81
CA GLY A 10 -34.02 14.09 0.60
C GLY A 10 -33.10 14.42 1.79
N LYS A 11 -33.20 15.64 2.33
CA LYS A 11 -32.46 16.03 3.55
C LYS A 11 -32.84 15.19 4.77
N SER A 12 -34.11 14.82 4.91
CA SER A 12 -34.58 14.02 6.06
C SER A 12 -34.01 12.60 6.07
N LEU A 13 -33.60 12.06 4.92
CA LEU A 13 -33.01 10.72 4.80
C LEU A 13 -31.63 10.61 5.43
N GLY A 14 -30.93 11.73 5.61
CA GLY A 14 -29.59 11.79 6.17
C GLY A 14 -28.52 11.21 5.23
N ARG A 15 -27.42 10.74 5.83
CA ARG A 15 -26.23 10.25 5.10
C ARG A 15 -25.63 9.07 5.85
N THR A 16 -24.97 8.17 5.14
CA THR A 16 -24.03 7.22 5.76
C THR A 16 -22.70 7.92 6.05
N ALA A 17 -21.73 7.22 6.64
CA ALA A 17 -20.38 7.76 6.86
C ALA A 17 -19.71 8.25 5.56
N LYS A 18 -20.10 7.72 4.39
CA LYS A 18 -19.43 7.99 3.11
C LYS A 18 -20.34 8.58 2.03
N PHE A 19 -21.64 8.29 2.05
CA PHE A 19 -22.55 8.63 0.94
C PHE A 19 -23.89 9.23 1.44
N PRO A 20 -24.43 10.25 0.74
CA PRO A 20 -25.80 10.71 0.97
C PRO A 20 -26.82 9.62 0.62
N ARG A 21 -28.01 9.68 1.23
CA ARG A 21 -29.09 8.71 0.97
C ARG A 21 -30.13 9.18 -0.05
N ASP A 22 -30.05 10.43 -0.48
CA ASP A 22 -30.98 11.08 -1.43
C ASP A 22 -30.51 11.04 -2.88
N SER A 23 -29.34 10.46 -3.14
CA SER A 23 -28.69 10.52 -4.45
C SER A 23 -27.84 9.30 -4.72
N ILE A 24 -27.74 8.94 -6.00
CA ILE A 24 -26.94 7.82 -6.49
C ILE A 24 -26.20 8.22 -7.77
N ALA A 25 -24.94 7.80 -7.87
CA ALA A 25 -24.19 7.92 -9.11
C ALA A 25 -24.55 6.74 -10.03
N PHE A 26 -25.41 6.97 -11.01
CA PHE A 26 -25.62 6.03 -12.11
C PHE A 26 -24.36 6.07 -13.00
N LYS A 27 -23.62 4.96 -13.04
CA LYS A 27 -22.39 4.82 -13.82
C LYS A 27 -22.67 4.07 -15.10
N TRP A 28 -21.96 4.42 -16.17
CA TRP A 28 -21.94 3.65 -17.39
C TRP A 28 -21.25 2.30 -17.16
N ALA A 29 -21.48 1.33 -18.05
CA ALA A 29 -20.71 0.10 -18.04
C ALA A 29 -19.23 0.44 -18.24
N ASP A 30 -18.35 -0.26 -17.52
CA ASP A 30 -16.91 -0.03 -17.62
C ASP A 30 -16.42 -0.41 -19.03
N GLU A 31 -15.51 0.40 -19.58
CA GLU A 31 -14.78 0.05 -20.81
C GLU A 31 -13.87 -1.15 -20.53
N THR A 32 -13.92 -2.16 -21.41
CA THR A 32 -13.11 -3.38 -21.32
C THR A 32 -12.22 -3.51 -22.55
N ALA A 33 -10.99 -4.00 -22.36
CA ALA A 33 -10.06 -4.29 -23.43
C ALA A 33 -9.53 -5.72 -23.30
N GLU A 34 -9.29 -6.35 -24.44
CA GLU A 34 -8.67 -7.67 -24.53
C GLU A 34 -7.16 -7.51 -24.74
N THR A 35 -6.38 -8.32 -24.04
CA THR A 35 -4.91 -8.26 -24.07
C THR A 35 -4.31 -9.61 -23.71
N THR A 36 -3.00 -9.76 -23.89
CA THR A 36 -2.25 -10.97 -23.57
C THR A 36 -1.53 -10.81 -22.23
N LEU A 37 -1.72 -11.75 -21.31
CA LEU A 37 -0.95 -11.80 -20.07
C LEU A 37 0.50 -12.20 -20.38
N THR A 38 1.46 -11.33 -20.03
CA THR A 38 2.88 -11.55 -20.34
C THR A 38 3.68 -12.08 -19.15
N GLU A 39 3.33 -11.65 -17.93
CA GLU A 39 4.09 -11.97 -16.72
C GLU A 39 3.22 -11.81 -15.46
N ILE A 40 3.56 -12.53 -14.40
CA ILE A 40 3.10 -12.24 -13.04
C ILE A 40 4.28 -11.72 -12.23
N GLU A 41 4.21 -10.44 -11.86
CA GLU A 41 5.16 -9.86 -10.92
C GLU A 41 4.68 -10.10 -9.48
N TRP A 42 5.56 -10.63 -8.63
CA TRP A 42 5.27 -10.90 -7.23
C TRP A 42 5.77 -9.74 -6.38
N SER A 43 4.86 -8.92 -5.85
CA SER A 43 5.20 -7.67 -5.14
C SER A 43 5.14 -7.86 -3.62
N PRO A 44 6.28 -7.92 -2.91
CA PRO A 44 6.30 -8.07 -1.45
C PRO A 44 5.89 -6.76 -0.76
N SER A 45 5.13 -6.85 0.32
CA SER A 45 4.63 -5.71 1.10
C SER A 45 5.36 -5.53 2.43
N ARG A 46 5.03 -4.46 3.16
CA ARG A 46 5.57 -4.16 4.49
C ARG A 46 5.37 -5.30 5.49
N THR A 47 4.24 -6.01 5.43
CA THR A 47 3.90 -7.10 6.35
C THR A 47 4.48 -8.44 5.91
N GLY A 48 5.09 -8.51 4.73
CA GLY A 48 5.56 -9.75 4.12
C GLY A 48 4.59 -10.40 3.16
N LEU A 49 3.34 -9.94 3.08
CA LEU A 49 2.41 -10.40 2.04
C LEU A 49 3.02 -10.12 0.66
N ILE A 50 3.00 -11.10 -0.23
CA ILE A 50 3.50 -11.01 -1.60
C ILE A 50 2.29 -11.08 -2.52
N ASN A 51 1.93 -9.94 -3.09
CA ASN A 51 0.74 -9.84 -3.93
C ASN A 51 1.11 -10.09 -5.40
N PRO A 52 0.37 -10.96 -6.10
CA PRO A 52 0.54 -11.11 -7.54
C PRO A 52 0.01 -9.88 -8.29
N VAL A 53 0.77 -9.44 -9.29
CA VAL A 53 0.44 -8.34 -10.18
C VAL A 53 0.53 -8.86 -11.61
N ALA A 54 -0.59 -8.83 -12.31
CA ALA A 54 -0.66 -9.18 -13.72
C ALA A 54 0.01 -8.09 -14.56
N ILE A 55 0.99 -8.47 -15.37
CA ILE A 55 1.62 -7.65 -16.40
C ILE A 55 1.14 -8.18 -17.75
N PHE A 56 0.65 -7.29 -18.60
CA PHE A 56 0.06 -7.64 -19.88
C PHE A 56 0.45 -6.63 -20.96
N GLU A 57 0.20 -7.00 -22.21
CA GLU A 57 0.47 -6.12 -23.36
C GLU A 57 -0.30 -4.79 -23.19
N PRO A 58 0.38 -3.63 -23.35
CA PRO A 58 -0.26 -2.34 -23.09
C PRO A 58 -1.51 -2.12 -23.93
N VAL A 59 -2.62 -1.72 -23.28
CA VAL A 59 -3.90 -1.41 -23.92
C VAL A 59 -4.39 -0.03 -23.50
N GLU A 60 -5.09 0.65 -24.40
CA GLU A 60 -5.77 1.91 -24.11
C GLU A 60 -7.12 1.63 -23.45
N LEU A 61 -7.35 2.24 -22.28
CA LEU A 61 -8.60 2.20 -21.55
C LEU A 61 -8.89 3.58 -20.96
N GLU A 62 -10.07 4.14 -21.23
CA GLU A 62 -10.50 5.45 -20.73
C GLU A 62 -9.46 6.55 -21.04
N GLY A 63 -8.85 6.49 -22.22
CA GLY A 63 -7.86 7.46 -22.71
C GLY A 63 -6.48 7.41 -22.03
N THR A 64 -6.14 6.31 -21.35
CA THR A 64 -4.77 6.07 -20.89
C THR A 64 -4.30 4.66 -21.21
N THR A 65 -3.02 4.51 -21.49
CA THR A 65 -2.37 3.21 -21.60
C THR A 65 -2.24 2.51 -20.25
N VAL A 66 -2.62 1.24 -20.19
CA VAL A 66 -2.55 0.39 -19.00
C VAL A 66 -1.85 -0.92 -19.37
N SER A 67 -0.96 -1.40 -18.51
CA SER A 67 -0.22 -2.65 -18.71
C SER A 67 -0.07 -3.50 -17.44
N ARG A 68 -0.68 -3.06 -16.33
CA ARG A 68 -0.54 -3.68 -15.02
C ARG A 68 -1.85 -3.68 -14.26
N ALA A 69 -2.19 -4.78 -13.61
CA ALA A 69 -3.35 -4.88 -12.71
C ALA A 69 -3.02 -5.73 -11.48
N SER A 70 -3.47 -5.31 -10.30
CA SER A 70 -3.30 -6.11 -9.08
C SER A 70 -4.30 -7.28 -9.09
N LEU A 71 -3.83 -8.47 -8.74
CA LEU A 71 -4.68 -9.64 -8.53
C LEU A 71 -5.07 -9.82 -7.05
N HIS A 72 -4.61 -8.92 -6.16
CA HIS A 72 -4.85 -8.93 -4.71
C HIS A 72 -4.24 -10.12 -3.95
N ASN A 73 -4.50 -11.36 -4.34
CA ASN A 73 -4.04 -12.58 -3.63
C ASN A 73 -3.98 -13.79 -4.57
N ILE A 74 -3.54 -14.95 -4.05
CA ILE A 74 -3.44 -16.19 -4.83
C ILE A 74 -4.83 -16.70 -5.22
N SER A 75 -5.83 -16.62 -4.34
CA SER A 75 -7.17 -17.13 -4.63
C SER A 75 -7.75 -16.51 -5.90
N VAL A 76 -7.67 -15.19 -6.08
CA VAL A 76 -8.16 -14.51 -7.29
C VAL A 76 -7.42 -15.00 -8.55
N MET A 77 -6.10 -15.20 -8.45
CA MET A 77 -5.29 -15.70 -9.56
C MET A 77 -5.70 -17.13 -9.97
N GLU A 78 -5.95 -17.99 -8.98
CA GLU A 78 -6.39 -19.38 -9.18
C GLU A 78 -7.84 -19.46 -9.67
N GLU A 79 -8.74 -18.62 -9.13
CA GLU A 79 -10.16 -18.52 -9.56
C GLU A 79 -10.28 -18.12 -11.03
N LEU A 80 -9.43 -17.18 -11.47
CA LEU A 80 -9.32 -16.78 -12.87
C LEU A 80 -8.51 -17.78 -13.72
N GLN A 81 -7.93 -18.82 -13.12
CA GLN A 81 -7.13 -19.85 -13.78
C GLN A 81 -6.05 -19.25 -14.69
N LEU A 82 -5.36 -18.21 -14.20
CA LEU A 82 -4.43 -17.44 -15.01
C LEU A 82 -3.23 -18.27 -15.46
N GLY A 83 -2.74 -17.96 -16.65
CA GLY A 83 -1.51 -18.49 -17.20
C GLY A 83 -0.81 -17.54 -18.15
N ILE A 84 0.52 -17.62 -18.20
CA ILE A 84 1.32 -16.75 -19.08
C ILE A 84 0.99 -17.08 -20.54
N GLY A 85 0.71 -16.05 -21.33
CA GLY A 85 0.24 -16.15 -22.71
C GLY A 85 -1.29 -16.22 -22.85
N ASP A 86 -2.05 -16.20 -21.76
CA ASP A 86 -3.51 -16.21 -21.80
C ASP A 86 -4.07 -14.90 -22.36
N GLU A 87 -5.15 -15.01 -23.12
CA GLU A 87 -5.98 -13.88 -23.54
C GLU A 87 -6.92 -13.49 -22.38
N ILE A 88 -6.74 -12.28 -21.87
CA ILE A 88 -7.44 -11.76 -20.69
C ILE A 88 -8.25 -10.51 -21.07
N VAL A 89 -9.31 -10.28 -20.29
CA VAL A 89 -10.14 -9.08 -20.38
C VAL A 89 -9.82 -8.20 -19.17
N VAL A 90 -9.42 -6.96 -19.42
CA VAL A 90 -9.08 -5.96 -18.41
C VAL A 90 -10.02 -4.77 -18.48
N TYR A 91 -10.23 -4.12 -17.34
CA TYR A 91 -11.07 -2.93 -17.21
C TYR A 91 -10.54 -2.02 -16.12
N LYS A 92 -11.09 -0.81 -15.99
CA LYS A 92 -10.77 0.10 -14.89
C LYS A 92 -11.92 0.26 -13.93
N ALA A 93 -11.78 -0.30 -12.73
CA ALA A 93 -12.69 -0.06 -11.63
C ALA A 93 -12.73 1.45 -11.31
N ASN A 94 -13.94 2.02 -11.33
CA ASN A 94 -14.17 3.45 -11.13
C ASN A 94 -13.41 4.36 -12.14
N MET A 95 -13.12 3.86 -13.35
CA MET A 95 -12.34 4.56 -14.39
C MET A 95 -10.89 4.89 -14.00
N ILE A 96 -10.38 4.34 -12.89
CA ILE A 96 -9.03 4.65 -12.37
C ILE A 96 -8.18 3.40 -12.18
N ILE A 97 -8.70 2.38 -11.48
CA ILE A 97 -7.88 1.26 -11.00
C ILE A 97 -8.01 0.07 -11.96
N PRO A 98 -6.93 -0.33 -12.66
CA PRO A 98 -6.96 -1.49 -13.54
C PRO A 98 -7.23 -2.79 -12.79
N GLN A 99 -8.10 -3.63 -13.35
CA GLN A 99 -8.43 -4.96 -12.84
C GLN A 99 -8.61 -5.94 -14.00
N LEU A 100 -8.43 -7.24 -13.72
CA LEU A 100 -8.88 -8.29 -14.62
C LEU A 100 -10.37 -8.58 -14.40
N ALA A 101 -11.14 -8.61 -15.48
CA ALA A 101 -12.53 -9.04 -15.49
C ALA A 101 -12.63 -10.56 -15.71
N GLU A 102 -11.90 -11.08 -16.69
CA GLU A 102 -11.98 -12.49 -17.09
C GLU A 102 -10.67 -12.96 -17.71
N ASN A 103 -10.42 -14.26 -17.61
CA ASN A 103 -9.46 -14.98 -18.44
C ASN A 103 -10.22 -15.85 -19.44
N LYS A 104 -10.00 -15.63 -20.74
CA LYS A 104 -10.66 -16.41 -21.81
C LYS A 104 -10.00 -17.75 -22.05
N THR A 105 -8.68 -17.84 -21.86
CA THR A 105 -7.88 -19.04 -22.17
C THR A 105 -7.89 -20.04 -21.01
N LYS A 106 -7.79 -19.56 -19.77
CA LYS A 106 -7.85 -20.38 -18.53
C LYS A 106 -6.80 -21.50 -18.49
N SER A 107 -5.55 -21.20 -18.87
CA SER A 107 -4.52 -22.26 -18.92
C SER A 107 -4.02 -22.70 -17.55
N GLY A 108 -4.13 -21.85 -16.51
CA GLY A 108 -3.84 -22.19 -15.12
C GLY A 108 -2.39 -22.61 -14.86
N ASN A 109 -1.43 -22.07 -15.61
CA ASN A 109 -0.03 -22.53 -15.62
C ASN A 109 0.94 -21.63 -14.83
N ILE A 110 0.46 -20.71 -13.99
CA ILE A 110 1.33 -19.88 -13.14
C ILE A 110 1.84 -20.68 -11.94
N GLU A 111 3.16 -20.73 -11.80
CA GLU A 111 3.81 -21.25 -10.60
C GLU A 111 3.91 -20.17 -9.52
N ILE A 112 3.56 -20.54 -8.29
CA ILE A 112 3.70 -19.67 -7.11
C ILE A 112 5.15 -19.78 -6.61
N PRO A 113 5.87 -18.67 -6.45
CA PRO A 113 7.28 -18.72 -6.11
C PRO A 113 7.49 -19.19 -4.67
N HIS A 114 8.41 -20.13 -4.50
CA HIS A 114 8.87 -20.65 -3.19
C HIS A 114 9.90 -19.74 -2.51
N THR A 115 10.38 -18.72 -3.23
CA THR A 115 11.37 -17.76 -2.74
C THR A 115 10.87 -16.32 -2.92
N CYS A 116 11.18 -15.48 -1.94
CA CYS A 116 10.79 -14.07 -1.94
C CYS A 116 11.63 -13.32 -2.98
N PRO A 117 11.02 -12.59 -3.93
CA PRO A 117 11.75 -11.89 -4.97
C PRO A 117 12.60 -10.72 -4.45
N ALA A 118 12.35 -10.23 -3.22
CA ALA A 118 13.11 -9.14 -2.64
C ALA A 118 14.35 -9.58 -1.84
N CYS A 119 14.26 -10.69 -1.10
CA CYS A 119 15.33 -11.11 -0.17
C CYS A 119 15.83 -12.54 -0.40
N GLY A 120 15.26 -13.29 -1.34
CA GLY A 120 15.59 -14.70 -1.61
C GLY A 120 15.19 -15.69 -0.51
N GLY A 121 14.54 -15.23 0.57
CA GLY A 121 14.10 -16.08 1.68
C GLY A 121 12.89 -16.95 1.31
N GLU A 122 12.57 -17.92 2.14
CA GLU A 122 11.43 -18.84 1.92
C GLU A 122 10.09 -18.08 1.93
N THR A 123 9.15 -18.57 1.13
CA THR A 123 7.75 -18.13 1.12
C THR A 123 6.83 -19.23 1.63
N LYS A 124 5.71 -18.83 2.22
CA LYS A 124 4.68 -19.72 2.72
C LYS A 124 3.32 -19.24 2.24
N ILE A 125 2.45 -20.18 1.88
CA ILE A 125 1.04 -19.88 1.60
C ILE A 125 0.29 -19.95 2.92
N GLU A 126 -0.45 -18.91 3.24
CA GLU A 126 -1.37 -18.85 4.36
C GLU A 126 -2.80 -18.86 3.83
N ASP A 127 -3.67 -19.60 4.51
CA ASP A 127 -5.09 -19.71 4.19
C ASP A 127 -5.89 -19.18 5.38
N GLU A 128 -6.55 -18.04 5.18
CA GLU A 128 -7.46 -17.44 6.14
C GLU A 128 -8.86 -17.41 5.54
N ASN A 129 -9.76 -18.24 6.07
CA ASN A 129 -11.15 -18.35 5.63
C ASN A 129 -11.32 -18.60 4.11
N GLY A 130 -10.41 -19.38 3.49
CA GLY A 130 -10.43 -19.69 2.06
C GLY A 130 -9.72 -18.64 1.18
N ILE A 131 -9.18 -17.57 1.78
CA ILE A 131 -8.33 -16.61 1.09
C ILE A 131 -6.89 -17.04 1.24
N ARG A 132 -6.28 -17.45 0.13
CA ARG A 132 -4.89 -17.89 0.05
C ARG A 132 -4.00 -16.70 -0.28
N THR A 133 -3.02 -16.43 0.58
CA THR A 133 -2.03 -15.36 0.40
C THR A 133 -0.62 -15.91 0.48
N LEU A 134 0.28 -15.35 -0.32
CA LEU A 134 1.70 -15.68 -0.24
C LEU A 134 2.38 -14.75 0.76
N VAL A 135 3.23 -15.28 1.63
CA VAL A 135 3.93 -14.51 2.67
C VAL A 135 5.41 -14.85 2.69
N CYS A 136 6.26 -13.82 2.78
CA CYS A 136 7.68 -13.97 3.07
C CYS A 136 7.90 -14.23 4.57
N THR A 137 8.53 -15.35 4.91
CA THR A 137 8.79 -15.75 6.31
C THR A 137 10.00 -15.06 6.91
N ASN A 138 10.89 -14.48 6.10
CA ASN A 138 12.07 -13.76 6.58
C ASN A 138 11.67 -12.45 7.29
N GLU A 139 11.98 -12.33 8.58
CA GLU A 139 11.77 -11.12 9.38
C GLU A 139 12.65 -9.96 8.91
N PHE A 140 13.88 -10.24 8.46
CA PHE A 140 14.86 -9.26 8.01
C PHE A 140 14.78 -8.99 6.49
N CYS A 141 13.62 -9.22 5.88
CA CYS A 141 13.42 -9.01 4.45
C CYS A 141 13.64 -7.53 4.08
N SER A 142 14.47 -7.28 3.07
CA SER A 142 14.76 -5.95 2.52
C SER A 142 13.47 -5.18 2.19
N ALA A 143 12.53 -5.80 1.49
CA ALA A 143 11.24 -5.17 1.15
C ALA A 143 10.40 -4.82 2.38
N LYS A 144 10.39 -5.66 3.43
CA LYS A 144 9.70 -5.33 4.69
C LYS A 144 10.31 -4.08 5.31
N LYS A 145 11.65 -4.03 5.38
CA LYS A 145 12.41 -2.89 5.93
C LYS A 145 12.09 -1.61 5.16
N ILE A 146 12.33 -1.57 3.85
CA ILE A 146 12.11 -0.37 3.01
C ILE A 146 10.65 0.09 3.09
N LYS A 147 9.69 -0.82 2.96
CA LYS A 147 8.26 -0.46 3.03
C LYS A 147 7.84 -0.03 4.43
N SER A 148 8.51 -0.48 5.48
CA SER A 148 8.31 0.02 6.85
C SER A 148 8.80 1.46 6.99
N PHE A 149 9.98 1.78 6.49
CA PHE A 149 10.47 3.17 6.46
C PHE A 149 9.56 4.05 5.60
N SER A 150 9.20 3.60 4.39
CA SER A 150 8.30 4.30 3.45
C SER A 150 6.96 4.63 4.10
N HIS A 151 6.37 3.66 4.81
CA HIS A 151 5.14 3.86 5.57
C HIS A 151 5.31 4.87 6.70
N PHE A 152 6.39 4.75 7.49
CA PHE A 152 6.67 5.63 8.63
C PHE A 152 6.79 7.10 8.19
N VAL A 153 7.50 7.36 7.09
CA VAL A 153 7.75 8.72 6.57
C VAL A 153 6.61 9.26 5.73
N SER A 154 5.61 8.44 5.39
CA SER A 154 4.52 8.81 4.49
C SER A 154 3.71 10.02 5.00
N ARG A 155 3.01 10.68 4.06
CA ARG A 155 2.23 11.89 4.33
C ARG A 155 1.20 11.77 5.45
N ASP A 156 0.51 10.64 5.52
CA ASP A 156 -0.50 10.39 6.54
C ASP A 156 0.10 9.84 7.86
N ALA A 157 1.41 9.58 7.88
CA ALA A 157 2.18 9.12 9.03
C ALA A 157 3.01 10.29 9.59
N MET A 158 4.33 10.18 9.63
CA MET A 158 5.21 11.24 10.17
C MET A 158 5.42 12.41 9.20
N ASN A 159 5.00 12.28 7.94
CA ASN A 159 5.09 13.33 6.92
C ASN A 159 6.50 13.90 6.76
N VAL A 160 7.49 13.02 6.56
CA VAL A 160 8.88 13.43 6.32
C VAL A 160 9.10 13.58 4.82
N ASP A 161 9.05 14.81 4.34
CA ASP A 161 9.30 15.12 2.94
C ASP A 161 10.75 14.81 2.51
N GLY A 162 10.93 14.38 1.26
CA GLY A 162 12.25 14.11 0.67
C GLY A 162 12.77 12.68 0.82
N LEU A 163 12.07 11.81 1.56
CA LEU A 163 12.40 10.39 1.70
C LEU A 163 11.53 9.50 0.78
N SER A 164 11.91 9.44 -0.50
CA SER A 164 11.33 8.48 -1.45
C SER A 164 11.80 7.05 -1.16
N GLU A 165 11.11 6.01 -1.64
CA GLU A 165 11.57 4.61 -1.51
C GLU A 165 12.98 4.41 -2.08
N ALA A 166 13.31 5.06 -3.21
CA ALA A 166 14.64 5.02 -3.79
C ALA A 166 15.69 5.67 -2.88
N THR A 167 15.35 6.79 -2.25
CA THR A 167 16.22 7.48 -1.28
C THR A 167 16.47 6.61 -0.05
N LEU A 168 15.39 6.03 0.50
CA LEU A 168 15.46 5.13 1.65
C LEU A 168 16.30 3.90 1.32
N GLN A 169 16.14 3.32 0.14
CA GLN A 169 16.96 2.20 -0.33
C GLN A 169 18.45 2.55 -0.31
N LYS A 170 18.85 3.68 -0.92
CA LYS A 170 20.26 4.11 -0.93
C LYS A 170 20.83 4.21 0.49
N MET A 171 20.09 4.82 1.42
CA MET A 171 20.52 4.97 2.81
C MET A 171 20.57 3.64 3.57
N ILE A 172 19.63 2.73 3.31
CA ILE A 172 19.62 1.38 3.88
C ILE A 172 20.83 0.57 3.38
N ASP A 173 21.16 0.68 2.08
CA ASP A 173 22.25 -0.07 1.45
C ASP A 173 23.63 0.32 1.99
N VAL A 174 23.83 1.60 2.29
CA VAL A 174 25.08 2.09 2.93
C VAL A 174 25.07 1.94 4.45
N GLY A 175 24.00 1.39 5.03
CA GLY A 175 23.90 1.14 6.47
C GLY A 175 23.54 2.34 7.34
N LEU A 176 23.19 3.48 6.74
CA LEU A 176 22.74 4.69 7.46
C LEU A 176 21.37 4.50 8.11
N LEU A 177 20.54 3.59 7.60
CA LEU A 177 19.22 3.28 8.14
C LEU A 177 19.08 1.78 8.42
N ASN A 178 19.08 1.42 9.69
CA ASN A 178 18.86 0.07 10.19
C ASN A 178 17.51 -0.06 10.88
N GLU A 179 17.18 0.90 11.73
CA GLU A 179 15.93 1.01 12.45
C GLU A 179 15.32 2.41 12.34
N ILE A 180 14.05 2.54 12.70
CA ILE A 180 13.32 3.81 12.59
C ILE A 180 13.99 4.94 13.41
N TYR A 181 14.65 4.59 14.51
CA TYR A 181 15.38 5.55 15.33
C TYR A 181 16.51 6.26 14.56
N ASP A 182 17.15 5.56 13.63
CA ASP A 182 18.28 6.09 12.86
C ASP A 182 17.89 7.32 12.02
N LEU A 183 16.62 7.44 11.61
CA LEU A 183 16.11 8.64 10.96
C LEU A 183 16.41 9.90 11.77
N PHE A 184 16.30 9.82 13.09
CA PHE A 184 16.46 10.97 13.98
C PHE A 184 17.91 11.26 14.37
N THR A 185 18.84 10.38 14.00
CA THR A 185 20.30 10.53 14.17
C THR A 185 21.04 10.81 12.86
N LEU A 186 20.37 10.78 11.69
CA LEU A 186 20.97 11.10 10.38
C LEU A 186 21.74 12.42 10.31
N LYS A 187 21.41 13.40 11.17
CA LYS A 187 22.14 14.66 11.27
C LYS A 187 23.64 14.44 11.56
N ASP A 188 23.97 13.36 12.25
CA ASP A 188 25.33 13.02 12.68
C ASP A 188 26.14 12.37 11.54
N HIS A 189 25.49 12.00 10.43
CA HIS A 189 26.09 11.33 9.25
C HIS A 189 26.16 12.25 8.02
N LYS A 190 26.45 13.53 8.22
CA LYS A 190 26.42 14.53 7.15
C LYS A 190 27.30 14.16 5.96
N GLU A 191 28.55 13.79 6.21
CA GLU A 191 29.54 13.51 5.16
C GLU A 191 29.10 12.32 4.30
N GLU A 192 28.68 11.23 4.93
CA GLU A 192 28.17 10.03 4.26
C GLU A 192 26.93 10.33 3.40
N ILE A 193 26.01 11.16 3.90
CA ILE A 193 24.82 11.55 3.12
C ILE A 193 25.20 12.40 1.90
N LEU A 194 26.19 13.28 2.01
CA LEU A 194 26.64 14.11 0.90
C LEU A 194 27.39 13.31 -0.19
N GLU A 195 27.94 12.15 0.17
CA GLU A 195 28.55 11.21 -0.80
C GLU A 195 27.51 10.40 -1.58
N LEU A 196 26.25 10.35 -1.12
CA LEU A 196 25.18 9.68 -1.84
C LEU A 196 24.85 10.40 -3.16
N GLU A 197 24.75 9.62 -4.23
CA GLU A 197 24.36 10.14 -5.53
C GLU A 197 22.98 10.82 -5.49
N GLY A 198 22.93 12.08 -5.90
CA GLY A 198 21.72 12.92 -5.88
C GLY A 198 21.56 13.76 -4.62
N PHE A 199 22.49 13.64 -3.65
CA PHE A 199 22.54 14.51 -2.48
C PHE A 199 23.53 15.66 -2.66
N GLY A 200 23.14 16.82 -2.14
CA GLY A 200 24.01 17.98 -1.98
C GLY A 200 23.62 18.73 -0.72
N GLU A 201 24.37 19.78 -0.37
CA GLU A 201 24.18 20.48 0.90
C GLU A 201 22.73 20.92 1.13
N LYS A 202 22.06 21.45 0.09
CA LYS A 202 20.66 21.88 0.20
C LYS A 202 19.70 20.71 0.43
N SER A 203 19.87 19.57 -0.23
CA SER A 203 18.98 18.42 -0.05
C SER A 203 19.18 17.78 1.33
N TYR A 204 20.44 17.73 1.82
CA TYR A 204 20.75 17.33 3.19
C TYR A 204 20.04 18.24 4.21
N GLN A 205 20.18 19.57 4.08
CA GLN A 205 19.52 20.49 5.02
C GLN A 205 17.99 20.35 4.99
N ASN A 206 17.40 20.21 3.80
CA ASN A 206 15.96 19.99 3.67
C ASN A 206 15.52 18.69 4.36
N LEU A 207 16.27 17.61 4.19
CA LEU A 207 16.01 16.33 4.84
C LEU A 207 16.04 16.46 6.37
N ILE A 208 17.10 17.06 6.93
CA ILE A 208 17.23 17.25 8.38
C ILE A 208 16.12 18.13 8.93
N ASN A 209 15.72 19.18 8.20
CA ASN A 209 14.60 20.03 8.58
C ASN A 209 13.28 19.24 8.58
N ALA A 210 12.99 18.49 7.51
CA ALA A 210 11.78 17.65 7.43
C ALA A 210 11.71 16.62 8.58
N ILE A 211 12.83 15.99 8.91
CA ILE A 211 12.91 15.06 10.05
C ILE A 211 12.63 15.80 11.37
N ASN A 212 13.21 16.98 11.58
CA ASN A 212 12.96 17.76 12.79
C ASN A 212 11.50 18.20 12.93
N ASP A 213 10.90 18.65 11.83
CA ASP A 213 9.49 19.07 11.79
C ASP A 213 8.54 17.90 12.08
N SER A 214 8.92 16.67 11.68
CA SER A 214 8.12 15.46 11.93
C SER A 214 8.07 15.01 13.39
N LYS A 215 8.87 15.58 14.30
CA LYS A 215 9.00 15.11 15.70
C LYS A 215 7.78 15.41 16.58
N GLN A 216 6.82 16.17 16.09
CA GLN A 216 5.59 16.53 16.81
C GLN A 216 4.35 16.22 15.96
N PRO A 217 4.13 14.95 15.58
CA PRO A 217 2.94 14.57 14.83
C PRO A 217 1.71 14.56 15.77
N ALA A 218 0.51 14.58 15.20
CA ALA A 218 -0.67 14.20 15.98
C ALA A 218 -0.55 12.72 16.42
N LEU A 219 -1.08 12.38 17.59
CA LEU A 219 -0.91 11.05 18.16
C LEU A 219 -1.41 9.93 17.23
N ALA A 220 -2.54 10.15 16.55
CA ALA A 220 -3.09 9.20 15.59
C ALA A 220 -2.15 8.95 14.39
N ASN A 221 -1.43 9.98 13.93
CA ASN A 221 -0.45 9.86 12.86
C ASN A 221 0.78 9.07 13.32
N PHE A 222 1.22 9.26 14.57
CA PHE A 222 2.29 8.46 15.16
C PHE A 222 1.89 6.99 15.33
N ILE A 223 0.72 6.70 15.90
CA ILE A 223 0.24 5.31 16.03
C ILE A 223 0.12 4.64 14.66
N TYR A 224 -0.39 5.37 13.67
CA TYR A 224 -0.45 4.89 12.29
C TYR A 224 0.95 4.61 11.73
N SER A 225 1.95 5.47 11.99
CA SER A 225 3.32 5.32 11.48
C SER A 225 4.03 4.07 11.99
N LEU A 226 3.67 3.56 13.17
CA LEU A 226 4.20 2.30 13.73
C LEU A 226 3.81 1.07 12.91
N GLY A 227 2.81 1.17 12.04
CA GLY A 227 2.43 0.08 11.13
C GLY A 227 1.84 -1.15 11.83
N ILE A 228 1.20 -0.97 12.99
CA ILE A 228 0.56 -2.04 13.76
C ILE A 228 -0.45 -2.80 12.87
N PRO A 229 -0.44 -4.14 12.84
CA PRO A 229 -1.39 -4.93 12.05
C PRO A 229 -2.85 -4.51 12.30
N ASN A 230 -3.63 -4.38 11.23
CA ASN A 230 -5.05 -3.96 11.26
C ASN A 230 -5.33 -2.55 11.82
N VAL A 231 -4.31 -1.74 12.10
CA VAL A 231 -4.47 -0.35 12.56
C VAL A 231 -4.14 0.62 11.42
N GLY A 232 -5.16 0.92 10.62
CA GLY A 232 -5.11 2.04 9.66
C GLY A 232 -5.35 3.39 10.33
N LEU A 233 -5.17 4.49 9.58
CA LEU A 233 -5.31 5.86 10.11
C LEU A 233 -6.67 6.12 10.78
N SER A 234 -7.76 5.57 10.23
CA SER A 234 -9.09 5.69 10.83
C SER A 234 -9.19 5.00 12.19
N ASN A 235 -8.60 3.81 12.31
CA ASN A 235 -8.58 3.05 13.57
C ASN A 235 -7.66 3.74 14.58
N ALA A 236 -6.51 4.25 14.15
CA ALA A 236 -5.61 5.03 15.00
C ALA A 236 -6.32 6.26 15.59
N LYS A 237 -7.09 7.00 14.78
CA LYS A 237 -7.91 8.12 15.27
C LYS A 237 -8.98 7.69 16.28
N LEU A 238 -9.60 6.53 16.08
CA LEU A 238 -10.61 6.01 16.99
C LEU A 238 -9.98 5.60 18.33
N ILE A 239 -8.84 4.92 18.30
CA ILE A 239 -8.05 4.53 19.47
C ILE A 239 -7.65 5.80 20.25
N CYS A 240 -7.01 6.77 19.59
CA CYS A 240 -6.62 8.02 20.25
C CYS A 240 -7.82 8.72 20.91
N LYS A 241 -8.96 8.79 20.22
CA LYS A 241 -10.17 9.39 20.77
C LYS A 241 -10.69 8.63 22.00
N HIS A 242 -10.67 7.29 21.96
CA HIS A 242 -11.09 6.45 23.09
C HIS A 242 -10.25 6.75 24.34
N PHE A 243 -8.93 6.80 24.17
CA PHE A 243 -7.96 7.08 25.23
C PHE A 243 -7.67 8.58 25.44
N LYS A 244 -8.55 9.47 24.95
CA LYS A 244 -8.47 10.94 25.15
C LYS A 244 -7.14 11.58 24.72
N GLU A 245 -6.55 11.09 23.64
CA GLU A 245 -5.26 11.53 23.10
C GLU A 245 -4.07 11.34 24.08
N ASP A 246 -4.19 10.41 25.02
CA ASP A 246 -3.11 10.06 25.97
C ASP A 246 -2.32 8.83 25.48
N PHE A 247 -1.08 9.05 25.09
CA PHE A 247 -0.19 7.96 24.64
C PHE A 247 0.10 6.93 25.73
N ASN A 248 0.27 7.35 26.98
CA ASN A 248 0.60 6.41 28.06
C ASN A 248 -0.59 5.50 28.35
N ALA A 249 -1.80 6.06 28.36
CA ALA A 249 -3.02 5.28 28.51
C ALA A 249 -3.17 4.22 27.41
N ILE A 250 -2.86 4.56 26.14
CA ILE A 250 -2.88 3.60 25.03
C ILE A 250 -1.82 2.51 25.20
N ARG A 251 -0.62 2.88 25.66
CA ARG A 251 0.51 1.96 25.81
C ARG A 251 0.31 0.96 26.96
N GLU A 252 -0.40 1.36 28.00
CA GLU A 252 -0.68 0.56 29.20
C GLU A 252 -2.02 -0.19 29.12
N ALA A 253 -2.81 0.02 28.06
CA ALA A 253 -4.11 -0.61 27.86
C ALA A 253 -4.01 -2.12 27.64
N ASP A 254 -4.98 -2.85 28.19
CA ASP A 254 -5.13 -4.30 28.01
C ASP A 254 -6.07 -4.62 26.84
N ALA A 255 -6.11 -5.90 26.43
CA ALA A 255 -6.94 -6.34 25.29
C ALA A 255 -8.45 -6.06 25.47
N GLU A 256 -8.94 -5.95 26.71
CA GLU A 256 -10.35 -5.65 27.01
C GLU A 256 -10.71 -4.18 26.81
N ASP A 257 -9.73 -3.29 26.69
CA ASP A 257 -9.92 -1.85 26.51
C ASP A 257 -10.12 -1.44 25.02
N PHE A 258 -9.99 -2.39 24.07
CA PHE A 258 -10.03 -2.15 22.61
C PHE A 258 -11.29 -2.65 21.91
#